data_AF-A0A378N104-F1
#
_entry.id   AF-A0A378N104-F1
#
_cell.length_a   1.000
_cell.length_b   1.000
_cell.length_c   1.000
_cell.angle_alpha   90.00
_cell.angle_beta   90.00
_cell.angle_gamma   90.00
#
_symmetry.space_group_name_H-M   'P 1'
#
loop_
_entity.id
_entity.type
_entity.pdbx_description
1 polymer ?
#
loop_
_entity_poly.entity_id
_entity_poly.type
_entity_poly.pdbx_seq_one_letter_code
_entity_poly.pdbx_strand_id
1 'polypeptide(L)' 'MKSLGYGEEYRYAHNEPNAYAAGENYFPPELKDTEFYFQVSGEWKKQIKEKMAWLKAQDQASPIQRYK' A
#
# COMPACT_ATOMS: atom_id res chain seq x y z
N MET A 1 25.07 4.59 3.68
CA MET A 1 23.66 4.20 3.50
C MET A 1 22.74 5.41 3.42
N LYS A 2 22.63 6.28 4.43
CA LYS A 2 21.85 7.54 4.30
C LYS A 2 22.28 8.43 3.11
N SER A 3 23.57 8.49 2.83
CA SER A 3 24.14 9.27 1.71
C SER A 3 23.81 8.74 0.31
N LEU A 4 23.21 7.56 0.20
CA LEU A 4 22.79 6.94 -1.06
C LEU A 4 21.29 7.17 -1.33
N GLY A 5 20.64 8.08 -0.58
CA GLY A 5 19.21 8.36 -0.70
C GLY A 5 18.29 7.28 -0.12
N TYR A 6 18.84 6.22 0.48
CA TYR A 6 18.05 5.16 1.10
C TYR A 6 17.22 5.71 2.27
N GLY A 7 15.92 5.85 2.03
CA GLY A 7 14.92 6.25 3.04
C GLY A 7 14.47 7.71 2.99
N GLU A 8 14.99 8.55 2.08
CA GLU A 8 14.51 9.94 1.96
C GLU A 8 13.06 10.02 1.50
N GLU A 9 12.61 9.03 0.73
CA GLU A 9 11.22 8.89 0.27
C GLU A 9 10.38 7.99 1.18
N TYR A 10 10.88 7.62 2.36
CA TYR A 10 10.12 6.74 3.26
C TYR A 10 8.93 7.48 3.87
N ARG A 11 7.73 7.02 3.52
CA ARG A 11 6.48 7.50 4.09
C ARG A 11 6.12 6.70 5.33
N TYR A 12 6.23 7.35 6.49
CA TYR A 12 5.82 6.73 7.76
C TYR A 12 4.30 6.77 7.90
N ALA A 13 3.65 5.62 7.66
CA ALA A 13 2.20 5.50 7.55
C ALA A 13 1.43 6.08 8.75
N HIS A 14 1.97 6.00 9.98
CA HIS A 14 1.30 6.53 11.17
C HIS A 14 1.16 8.06 11.19
N ASN A 15 1.95 8.79 10.40
CA ASN A 15 1.81 10.24 10.25
C ASN A 15 0.79 10.63 9.16
N GLU A 16 0.25 9.65 8.44
CA GLU A 16 -0.68 9.87 7.35
C GLU A 16 -2.14 9.68 7.77
N PRO A 17 -3.10 10.24 7.02
CA PRO A 17 -4.52 10.01 7.25
C PRO A 17 -4.82 8.52 7.36
N ASN A 18 -5.65 8.16 8.35
CA ASN A 18 -6.03 6.77 8.64
C ASN A 18 -4.87 5.82 8.99
N ALA A 19 -3.69 6.36 9.31
CA ALA A 19 -2.46 5.62 9.52
C ALA A 19 -2.08 4.73 8.31
N TYR A 20 -2.34 5.20 7.09
CA TYR A 20 -2.08 4.45 5.85
C TYR A 20 -1.47 5.37 4.78
N ALA A 21 -0.31 4.97 4.25
CA ALA A 21 0.38 5.70 3.19
C ALA A 21 -0.24 5.37 1.82
N ALA A 22 -1.37 6.00 1.50
CA ALA A 22 -2.08 5.71 0.26
C ALA A 22 -1.21 5.98 -0.98
N GLY A 23 -1.20 5.06 -1.94
CA GLY A 23 -0.43 5.12 -3.18
C GLY A 23 1.04 4.73 -3.02
N GLU A 24 1.46 4.32 -1.83
CA GLU A 24 2.78 3.73 -1.58
C GLU A 24 2.87 2.32 -2.21
N ASN A 25 4.09 1.89 -2.57
CA ASN A 25 4.34 0.54 -3.05
C ASN A 25 5.54 -0.08 -2.34
N TYR A 26 5.27 -1.13 -1.56
CA TYR A 26 6.28 -1.80 -0.73
C TYR A 26 7.07 -2.87 -1.48
N PHE A 27 6.70 -3.18 -2.72
CA PHE A 27 7.48 -4.06 -3.58
C PHE A 27 8.59 -3.28 -4.31
N PRO A 28 9.65 -3.98 -4.73
CA PRO A 28 10.60 -3.41 -5.67
C PRO A 28 9.90 -3.13 -7.02
N PRO A 29 10.42 -2.22 -7.85
CA PRO A 29 9.79 -1.79 -9.10
C PRO A 29 9.40 -2.93 -10.04
N GLU A 30 10.20 -4.00 -10.07
CA GLU A 30 10.00 -5.18 -10.92
C GLU A 30 8.76 -6.00 -10.53
N LEU A 31 8.32 -5.88 -9.26
CA LEU A 31 7.18 -6.62 -8.72
C LEU A 31 6.00 -5.71 -8.36
N LYS A 32 6.04 -4.43 -8.75
CA LYS A 32 5.09 -3.40 -8.30
C LYS A 32 3.61 -3.74 -8.55
N ASP A 33 3.32 -4.51 -9.59
CA ASP A 33 1.96 -4.90 -10.01
C ASP A 33 1.58 -6.32 -9.54
N THR A 34 2.39 -6.94 -8.67
CA THR A 34 2.20 -8.32 -8.22
C THR A 34 1.24 -8.38 -7.03
N GLU A 35 0.31 -9.34 -7.07
CA GLU A 35 -0.58 -9.66 -5.95
C GLU A 35 -0.39 -11.14 -5.57
N PHE A 36 -0.07 -11.40 -4.30
CA PHE A 36 0.14 -12.78 -3.79
C PHE A 36 -1.02 -13.28 -2.94
N TYR A 37 -1.76 -12.38 -2.30
CA TYR A 37 -2.88 -12.73 -1.43
C TYR A 37 -4.19 -12.62 -2.19
N PHE A 38 -4.73 -13.77 -2.59
CA PHE A 38 -6.06 -13.87 -3.16
C PHE A 38 -7.03 -14.29 -2.07
N GLN A 39 -8.15 -13.56 -1.97
CA GLN A 39 -9.12 -13.81 -0.92
C GLN A 39 -9.67 -15.24 -1.01
N VAL A 40 -9.60 -15.94 0.11
CA VAL A 40 -10.19 -17.27 0.26
C VAL A 40 -11.59 -17.10 0.86
N SER A 41 -12.57 -17.87 0.42
CA SER A 41 -13.93 -17.80 0.97
C SER A 41 -13.96 -18.14 2.47
N GLY A 42 -14.88 -17.50 3.21
CA GLY A 42 -15.10 -17.71 4.64
C GLY A 42 -15.80 -16.53 5.30
N GLU A 43 -16.69 -16.81 6.25
CA GLU A 43 -17.57 -15.80 6.88
C GLU A 43 -16.79 -14.71 7.62
N TRP A 44 -15.74 -15.09 8.34
CA TRP A 44 -14.89 -14.15 9.09
C TRP A 44 -14.02 -13.25 8.20
N LYS A 45 -13.83 -13.62 6.94
CA LYS A 45 -12.96 -12.90 5.99
C LYS A 45 -13.64 -11.70 5.35
N LYS A 46 -14.95 -11.50 5.58
CA LYS A 46 -15.72 -10.37 5.03
C LYS A 46 -15.12 -9.01 5.42
N GLN A 47 -14.75 -8.83 6.68
CA GLN A 47 -14.17 -7.56 7.15
C GLN A 47 -12.79 -7.29 6.53
N ILE A 48 -11.98 -8.33 6.33
CA ILE A 48 -10.68 -8.22 5.65
C ILE A 48 -10.90 -7.84 4.18
N LYS A 49 -11.86 -8.46 3.51
CA LYS A 49 -12.22 -8.13 2.13
C LYS A 49 -12.58 -6.66 1.98
N GLU A 50 -13.46 -6.17 2.84
CA GLU A 50 -13.94 -4.79 2.84
C GLU A 50 -12.78 -3.82 3.12
N LYS A 51 -11.93 -4.13 4.11
CA LYS A 51 -10.74 -3.32 4.41
C LYS A 51 -9.77 -3.27 3.23
N MET A 52 -9.44 -4.41 2.62
CA MET A 52 -8.52 -4.47 1.48
C MET A 52 -9.08 -3.70 0.26
N ALA A 53 -10.38 -3.80 0.00
CA ALA A 53 -11.03 -3.02 -1.07
C ALA A 53 -10.99 -1.51 -0.77
N TRP A 54 -11.24 -1.12 0.48
CA TRP A 54 -11.15 0.28 0.90
C TRP A 54 -9.73 0.83 0.75
N LEU A 55 -8.71 0.11 1.21
CA LEU A 55 -7.30 0.51 1.05
C LEU A 55 -6.92 0.69 -0.42
N LYS A 56 -7.31 -0.25 -1.28
CA LYS A 56 -7.05 -0.16 -2.73
C LYS A 56 -7.71 1.06 -3.37
N ALA A 57 -8.90 1.44 -2.90
CA ALA A 57 -9.56 2.68 -3.34
C ALA A 57 -8.82 3.94 -2.86
N GLN A 58 -8.29 3.94 -1.62
CA GLN A 58 -7.44 5.03 -1.14
C GLN A 58 -6.18 5.16 -2.02
N ASP A 59 -5.54 4.05 -2.36
CA ASP A 59 -4.34 4.04 -3.20
C ASP A 59 -4.59 4.63 -4.60
N GLN A 60 -5.73 4.29 -5.21
CA GLN A 60 -6.13 4.83 -6.51
C GLN A 60 -6.44 6.33 -6.47
N ALA A 61 -7.03 6.81 -5.36
CA ALA A 61 -7.36 8.21 -5.16
C ALA A 61 -6.18 9.07 -4.69
N SER A 62 -5.07 8.44 -4.28
CA SER A 62 -3.91 9.16 -3.76
C SER A 62 -3.27 10.03 -4.84
N PRO A 63 -2.95 11.31 -4.55
CA PRO A 63 -2.19 12.17 -5.44
C PRO A 63 -0.70 11.78 -5.52
N ILE A 64 -0.21 10.99 -4.54
CA ILE A 64 1.18 10.54 -4.48
C ILE A 64 1.16 9.03 -4.76
N GLN A 65 1.67 8.63 -5.93
CA GLN A 65 1.73 7.23 -6.34
C GLN A 65 3.17 6.82 -6.63
N ARG A 66 3.66 5.78 -5.94
CA ARG A 66 5.02 5.28 -6.16
C ARG A 66 5.13 4.58 -7.51
N TYR A 67 6.26 4.79 -8.18
CA TYR A 67 6.60 4.23 -9.50
C TYR A 67 5.66 4.67 -10.65
N LYS A 68 5.02 5.83 -10.49
CA LYS A 68 4.22 6.50 -11.52
C LYS A 68 4.73 7.89 -11.82
#